data_AF-A0A076FT09-F1
#
_entry.id   AF-A0A076FT09-F1
#
_cell.length_a   1.000
_cell.length_b   1.000
_cell.length_c   1.000
_cell.angle_alpha   90.00
_cell.angle_beta   90.00
_cell.angle_gamma   90.00
#
_symmetry.space_group_name_H-M   'P 1'
#
loop_
_entity.id
_entity.type
_entity.pdbx_description
1 polymer ?
#
loop_
_entity_poly.entity_id
_entity_poly.type
_entity_poly.pdbx_seq_one_letter_code
_entity_poly.pdbx_strand_id
1 'polypeptide(L)'
;HQPQVQSEACIHANIHVPIDALPLIGRRQVRQLQPPYPEEVTSPGLPILVFIHGGGFAFGSGDADLHGPEYLVSKKVIVVTFNYRLNVFGFLSMNTTRIPGNTG
;
A
#
# COMPACT_ATOMS: atom_id res chain seq x y z
N HIS A 1 -9.39 22.23 -25.20
CA HIS A 1 -9.66 20.95 -24.49
C HIS A 1 -8.43 20.07 -24.63
N GLN A 2 -7.53 20.09 -23.64
CA GLN A 2 -6.43 19.13 -23.60
C GLN A 2 -7.05 17.75 -23.35
N PRO A 3 -6.68 16.72 -24.13
CA PRO A 3 -7.09 15.36 -23.81
C PRO A 3 -6.56 15.08 -22.40
N GLN A 4 -7.44 14.66 -21.50
CA GLN A 4 -7.00 14.05 -20.26
C GLN A 4 -6.22 12.82 -20.68
N VAL A 5 -4.90 12.97 -20.73
CA VAL A 5 -3.97 11.88 -20.88
C VAL A 5 -4.43 10.89 -19.83
N GLN A 6 -4.93 9.74 -20.27
CA GLN A 6 -5.12 8.58 -19.41
C GLN A 6 -3.72 8.20 -18.97
N SER A 7 -3.16 8.96 -18.04
CA SER A 7 -1.80 8.78 -17.61
C SER A 7 -1.82 7.42 -16.95
N GLU A 8 -1.16 6.49 -17.63
CA GLU A 8 -0.39 5.38 -17.10
C GLU A 8 0.25 5.78 -15.76
N ALA A 9 -0.55 5.91 -14.70
CA ALA A 9 -0.03 5.97 -13.36
C ALA A 9 0.68 4.63 -13.20
N CYS A 10 2.02 4.64 -13.15
CA CYS A 10 2.80 3.42 -13.17
C CYS A 10 2.24 2.46 -12.11
N ILE A 11 2.13 1.17 -12.45
CA ILE A 11 1.67 0.15 -11.51
C ILE A 11 2.71 0.05 -10.40
N HIS A 12 2.39 0.62 -9.25
CA HIS A 12 3.23 0.64 -8.07
C HIS A 12 2.36 0.48 -6.82
N ALA A 13 3.01 0.12 -5.72
CA ALA A 13 2.41 0.08 -4.40
C ALA A 13 3.20 0.97 -3.44
N ASN A 14 2.49 1.76 -2.65
CA ASN A 14 3.04 2.56 -1.57
C ASN A 14 2.81 1.85 -0.24
N ILE A 15 3.84 1.82 0.60
CA ILE A 15 3.77 1.22 1.93
C ILE A 15 4.21 2.27 2.94
N HIS A 16 3.27 2.68 3.80
CA HIS A 16 3.51 3.66 4.85
C HIS A 16 3.55 2.97 6.20
N VAL A 17 4.69 3.10 6.87
CA VAL A 17 4.97 2.46 8.17
C VAL A 17 5.13 3.54 9.23
N PRO A 18 4.50 3.39 10.42
CA PRO A 18 4.76 4.27 11.55
C PRO A 18 6.24 4.30 11.92
N ILE A 19 6.83 5.49 12.04
CA ILE A 19 8.27 5.68 12.29
C ILE A 19 8.73 5.02 13.60
N ASP A 20 7.86 4.99 14.61
CA ASP A 20 8.07 4.38 15.93
C ASP A 20 8.04 2.85 15.89
N ALA A 21 7.54 2.26 14.80
CA ALA A 21 7.57 0.82 14.55
C ALA A 21 8.85 0.35 13.84
N LEU A 22 9.72 1.28 13.39
CA LEU A 22 10.94 0.91 12.67
C LEU A 22 12.00 0.34 13.63
N PRO A 23 12.64 -0.81 13.31
CA PRO A 23 13.61 -1.46 14.18
C PRO A 23 14.87 -0.61 14.49
N LEU A 24 15.15 0.40 13.67
CA LEU A 24 16.47 1.05 13.61
C LEU A 24 16.57 2.38 14.38
N ILE A 25 15.47 2.97 14.84
CA ILE A 25 15.51 4.25 15.57
C ILE A 25 15.37 4.05 17.10
N GLY A 26 14.87 2.89 17.54
CA GLY A 26 14.69 2.56 18.96
C GLY A 26 15.82 1.76 19.63
N ARG A 27 16.85 1.31 18.90
CA ARG A 27 17.94 0.48 19.45
C ARG A 27 19.29 1.18 19.37
N ARG A 28 19.53 2.14 20.27
CA ARG A 28 20.84 2.10 20.96
C ARG A 28 20.81 0.79 21.73
N GLN A 29 21.41 -0.27 21.17
CA GLN A 29 21.75 -1.46 21.94
C GLN A 29 22.76 -1.02 23.00
N VAL A 30 22.29 -0.46 24.11
CA VAL A 30 22.97 -0.68 25.38
C VAL A 30 22.82 -2.18 25.57
N ARG A 31 23.89 -2.93 25.32
CA ARG A 31 24.02 -4.35 25.68
C ARG A 31 23.89 -4.44 27.20
N GLN A 32 22.68 -4.32 27.73
CA GLN A 32 22.37 -4.82 29.05
C GLN A 32 22.17 -6.32 28.88
N LEU A 33 23.10 -7.05 29.49
CA LEU A 33 23.15 -8.48 29.73
C LEU A 33 21.80 -9.17 29.48
N GLN A 34 21.67 -9.87 28.36
CA GLN A 34 20.50 -10.69 28.09
C GLN A 34 20.54 -11.93 29.00
N PRO A 35 19.45 -12.29 29.69
CA PRO A 35 19.35 -13.57 30.38
C PRO A 35 19.51 -14.74 29.38
N PRO A 36 19.99 -15.92 29.83
CA PRO A 36 20.38 -17.04 28.95
C PRO A 36 19.22 -17.75 28.23
N TYR A 37 17.99 -17.24 28.32
CA TYR A 37 16.82 -17.76 27.64
C TYR A 37 16.23 -16.67 26.75
N PRO A 38 15.99 -16.93 25.46
CA PRO A 38 15.25 -15.98 24.63
C PRO A 38 13.81 -15.97 25.11
N GLU A 39 13.44 -14.96 25.92
CA GLU A 39 12.04 -14.56 25.98
C GLU A 39 11.68 -14.10 24.57
N GLU A 40 10.89 -14.91 23.88
CA GLU A 40 10.16 -14.51 22.68
C GLU A 40 9.22 -13.36 23.08
N VAL A 41 9.74 -12.13 23.03
CA VAL A 41 8.93 -10.92 23.16
C VAL A 41 8.05 -10.88 21.92
N THR A 42 6.91 -11.54 22.00
CA THR A 42 5.85 -11.50 20.99
C THR A 42 5.17 -10.14 21.10
N SER A 43 5.82 -9.10 20.57
CA SER A 43 5.16 -7.82 20.36
C SER A 43 4.00 -8.06 19.37
N PRO A 44 2.75 -7.74 19.72
CA PRO A 44 1.65 -7.88 18.78
C PRO A 44 1.94 -7.03 17.54
N GLY A 45 1.76 -7.62 16.35
CA GLY A 45 1.97 -6.92 15.08
C GLY A 45 1.04 -5.74 14.90
N LEU A 46 1.40 -4.81 14.00
CA LEU A 46 0.54 -3.68 13.66
C LEU A 46 -0.58 -4.08 12.67
N PRO A 47 -1.79 -3.52 12.78
CA PRO A 47 -2.83 -3.70 11.78
C PRO A 47 -2.41 -3.12 10.43
N ILE A 48 -2.84 -3.78 9.34
CA ILE A 48 -2.58 -3.37 7.96
C ILE A 48 -3.90 -2.94 7.32
N LEU A 49 -3.95 -1.70 6.82
CA LEU A 49 -5.03 -1.21 5.98
C LEU A 49 -4.59 -1.21 4.52
N VAL A 50 -5.31 -1.94 3.68
CA VAL A 50 -5.13 -1.91 2.22
C VAL A 50 -6.24 -1.06 1.61
N PHE A 51 -5.87 0.05 0.99
CA PHE A 51 -6.81 0.97 0.35
C PHE A 51 -6.78 0.81 -1.18
N ILE A 52 -7.95 0.56 -1.75
CA ILE A 52 -8.17 0.47 -3.20
C ILE A 52 -8.89 1.73 -3.62
N HIS A 53 -8.27 2.52 -4.49
CA HIS A 53 -8.86 3.78 -4.92
C HIS A 53 -10.14 3.56 -5.74
N GLY A 54 -11.10 4.45 -5.57
CA GLY A 54 -12.33 4.49 -6.35
C GLY A 54 -12.12 5.02 -7.77
N GLY A 55 -13.20 5.53 -8.37
CA GLY A 55 -13.20 6.10 -9.73
C GLY A 55 -13.83 5.20 -10.79
N GLY A 56 -14.69 4.27 -10.36
CA GLY A 56 -15.55 3.48 -11.26
C GLY A 56 -14.77 2.64 -12.27
N PHE A 57 -13.56 2.21 -11.91
CA PHE A 57 -12.64 1.47 -12.79
C PHE A 57 -12.14 2.25 -14.01
N ALA A 58 -12.42 3.56 -14.10
CA ALA A 58 -12.10 4.38 -15.27
C ALA A 58 -10.98 5.40 -15.00
N PHE A 59 -10.86 5.86 -13.76
CA PHE A 59 -9.88 6.85 -13.32
C PHE A 59 -9.55 6.65 -11.83
N GLY A 60 -8.57 7.38 -11.33
CA GLY A 60 -8.11 7.32 -9.94
C GLY A 60 -6.62 6.97 -9.86
N SER A 61 -6.07 7.08 -8.65
CA SER A 61 -4.68 6.72 -8.35
C SER A 61 -4.56 6.34 -6.87
N GLY A 62 -3.63 5.44 -6.57
CA GLY A 62 -3.17 5.10 -5.22
C GLY A 62 -2.12 6.07 -4.68
N ASP A 63 -1.85 7.19 -5.37
CA ASP A 63 -0.88 8.18 -4.91
C ASP A 63 -1.23 8.73 -3.52
N ALA A 64 -0.22 8.72 -2.65
CA ALA A 64 -0.35 9.17 -1.27
C ALA A 64 -0.78 10.64 -1.17
N ASP A 65 -0.44 11.48 -2.14
CA ASP A 65 -0.81 12.90 -2.17
C ASP A 65 -2.32 13.13 -2.28
N LEU A 66 -3.07 12.18 -2.86
CA LEU A 66 -4.53 12.22 -2.97
C LEU A 66 -5.24 11.60 -1.76
N HIS A 67 -4.57 10.68 -1.06
CA HIS A 67 -5.16 9.82 -0.02
C HIS A 67 -4.33 9.77 1.27
N GLY A 68 -3.70 10.89 1.61
CA GLY A 68 -2.78 11.11 2.73
C GLY A 68 -2.82 10.05 3.85
N PRO A 69 -1.78 9.20 3.98
CA PRO A 69 -1.73 8.13 4.97
C PRO A 69 -1.45 8.64 6.40
N GLU A 70 -1.15 9.94 6.57
CA GLU A 70 -0.58 10.51 7.79
C GLU A 70 -1.47 10.28 9.01
N TYR A 71 -2.78 10.46 8.84
CA TYR A 71 -3.74 10.26 9.94
C TYR A 71 -3.73 8.81 10.44
N LEU A 72 -3.73 7.84 9.54
CA LEU A 72 -3.80 6.42 9.89
C LEU A 72 -2.46 5.90 10.42
N VAL A 73 -1.36 6.33 9.82
CA VAL A 73 -0.01 6.01 10.29
C VAL A 73 0.21 6.54 11.72
N SER A 74 -0.33 7.72 12.05
CA SER A 74 -0.29 8.26 13.42
C SER A 74 -1.05 7.41 14.45
N LYS A 75 -1.95 6.51 14.00
CA LYS A 75 -2.74 5.60 14.82
C LYS A 75 -2.14 4.19 14.89
N LYS A 76 -0.87 4.03 14.54
CA LYS A 76 -0.14 2.74 14.52
C LYS A 76 -0.74 1.74 13.53
N VAL A 77 -1.17 2.22 12.37
CA VAL A 77 -1.66 1.39 11.25
C VAL A 77 -0.66 1.45 10.11
N ILE A 78 -0.31 0.30 9.53
CA ILE A 78 0.44 0.25 8.28
C ILE A 78 -0.56 0.48 7.14
N VAL A 79 -0.31 1.47 6.29
CA VAL A 79 -1.19 1.79 5.17
C VAL A 79 -0.53 1.35 3.86
N VAL A 80 -1.27 0.59 3.07
CA VAL A 80 -0.86 0.15 1.73
C VAL A 80 -1.84 0.72 0.71
N THR A 81 -1.34 1.41 -0.29
CA THR A 81 -2.10 1.85 -1.46
C THR A 81 -1.41 1.35 -2.72
N PHE A 82 -2.15 1.20 -3.83
CA PHE A 82 -1.57 0.77 -5.09
C PHE A 82 -2.43 1.19 -6.28
N ASN A 83 -1.81 1.18 -7.46
CA ASN A 83 -2.51 1.36 -8.73
C ASN A 83 -2.91 0.01 -9.34
N TYR A 84 -4.13 -0.04 -9.88
CA TYR A 84 -4.63 -1.14 -10.69
C TYR A 84 -4.91 -0.63 -12.12
N ARG A 85 -4.97 -1.53 -13.11
CA ARG A 85 -5.23 -1.12 -14.49
C ARG A 85 -6.65 -0.59 -14.63
N LEU A 86 -6.81 0.47 -15.42
CA LEU A 86 -8.08 1.17 -15.57
C LEU A 86 -8.60 1.08 -17.01
N ASN A 87 -9.91 1.31 -17.17
CA ASN A 87 -10.60 1.41 -18.44
C ASN A 87 -10.32 0.18 -19.34
N VAL A 88 -10.17 0.36 -20.65
CA VAL A 88 -9.89 -0.68 -21.63
C VAL A 88 -8.62 -1.49 -21.29
N PHE A 89 -7.66 -0.90 -20.58
CA PHE A 89 -6.42 -1.59 -20.22
C PHE A 89 -6.60 -2.59 -19.08
N GLY A 90 -7.57 -2.38 -18.19
CA GLY A 90 -7.88 -3.27 -17.06
C GLY A 90 -9.15 -4.10 -17.24
N PHE A 91 -10.10 -3.67 -18.06
CA PHE A 91 -11.46 -4.23 -18.06
C PHE A 91 -12.01 -4.53 -19.46
N LEU A 92 -11.19 -4.45 -20.52
CA LEU A 92 -11.59 -4.94 -21.84
C LEU A 92 -11.84 -6.44 -21.80
N SER A 93 -13.03 -6.86 -22.20
CA SER A 93 -13.40 -8.25 -22.41
C SER A 93 -13.88 -8.44 -23.85
N MET A 94 -13.30 -9.39 -24.58
CA MET A 94 -13.80 -9.84 -25.87
C MET A 94 -14.11 -11.31 -25.69
N ASN A 95 -15.41 -11.69 -25.61
CA ASN A 95 -15.99 -13.03 -25.34
C ASN A 95 -15.21 -14.23 -25.94
N THR A 96 -14.02 -14.45 -25.42
CA THR A 96 -12.95 -15.30 -25.94
C THR A 96 -12.04 -15.62 -24.77
N THR A 97 -11.38 -16.76 -24.84
CA THR A 97 -10.47 -17.21 -23.79
C THR A 97 -9.17 -16.40 -23.73
N ARG A 98 -8.81 -15.67 -24.79
CA ARG A 98 -7.58 -14.86 -24.85
C ARG A 98 -7.73 -13.49 -24.19
N ILE A 99 -8.94 -12.93 -24.19
CA ILE A 99 -9.23 -11.60 -23.64
C ILE A 99 -10.45 -11.71 -22.70
N PRO A 100 -10.29 -12.37 -21.54
CA PRO A 100 -11.41 -12.62 -20.63
C PRO A 100 -11.92 -11.35 -19.92
N GLY A 101 -11.08 -10.32 -19.80
CA GLY A 101 -11.33 -9.12 -18.99
C GLY A 101 -10.86 -9.25 -17.55
N ASN A 102 -11.22 -8.27 -16.70
CA ASN A 102 -10.88 -8.20 -15.27
C ASN A 102 -9.38 -8.35 -14.98
N THR A 103 -8.58 -7.64 -15.76
CA THR A 103 -7.12 -7.61 -15.65
C THR A 103 -6.65 -6.43 -14.78
N GLY A 104 -7.58 -5.57 -14.34
CA GLY A 104 -7.42 -4.51 -13.34
C GLY A 104 -6.43 -4.85 -12.25
#